data_AF-A0A8S2SMC4-F1
#
_entry.id   AF-A0A8S2SMC4-F1
#
_cell.length_a   1.000
_cell.length_b   1.000
_cell.length_c   1.000
_cell.angle_alpha   90.00
_cell.angle_beta   90.00
_cell.angle_gamma   90.00
#
_symmetry.space_group_name_H-M   'P 1'
#
loop_
_entity.id
_entity.type
_entity.pdbx_description
1 polymer ?
#
loop_
_entity_poly.entity_id
_entity_poly.type
_entity_poly.pdbx_seq_one_letter_code
_entity_poly.pdbx_strand_id
1 'polypeptide(L)'
;ALLSGARNAKNSKLAQEVVDRMQKLFPDLKSSLLPASILLANVYASSGDIEKATDIKIELNKSGGKKQIGITMTDIDGKLWVNLQKYFNQNI
;
A
#
# COMPACT_ATOMS: atom_id res chain seq x y z
N ALA A 1 2.62 -6.37 7.84
CA ALA A 1 2.75 -7.84 7.80
C ALA A 1 1.61 -8.52 7.01
N LEU A 2 0.33 -8.30 7.34
CA LEU A 2 -0.82 -9.02 6.75
C LEU A 2 -0.94 -8.94 5.22
N LEU A 3 -0.94 -7.74 4.60
CA LEU A 3 -1.06 -7.60 3.14
C LEU A 3 0.12 -8.25 2.39
N SER A 4 1.31 -8.22 2.99
CA SER A 4 2.48 -8.89 2.41
C SER A 4 2.37 -10.40 2.48
N GLY A 5 1.77 -10.96 3.54
CA GLY A 5 1.46 -12.38 3.63
C GLY A 5 0.40 -12.81 2.62
N ALA A 6 -0.68 -12.02 2.46
CA ALA A 6 -1.72 -12.27 1.47
C ALA A 6 -1.17 -12.27 0.03
N ARG A 7 -0.20 -11.39 -0.28
CA ARG A 7 0.52 -11.39 -1.56
C ARG A 7 1.26 -12.70 -1.81
N ASN A 8 2.04 -13.16 -0.84
CA ASN A 8 2.84 -14.39 -0.97
C ASN A 8 1.94 -15.62 -1.16
N ALA A 9 0.77 -15.61 -0.52
CA ALA A 9 -0.25 -16.65 -0.68
C ALA A 9 -1.13 -16.46 -1.93
N LYS A 10 -0.93 -15.40 -2.74
CA LYS A 10 -1.78 -14.99 -3.86
C LYS A 10 -3.28 -14.91 -3.51
N ASN A 11 -3.59 -14.56 -2.26
CA ASN A 11 -4.95 -14.49 -1.75
C ASN A 11 -5.47 -13.05 -1.87
N SER A 12 -5.91 -12.68 -3.08
CA SER A 12 -6.45 -11.36 -3.39
C SER A 12 -7.71 -11.03 -2.61
N LYS A 13 -8.56 -12.03 -2.32
CA LYS A 13 -9.77 -11.86 -1.52
C LYS A 13 -9.44 -11.38 -0.10
N LEU A 14 -8.53 -12.08 0.59
CA LEU A 14 -8.09 -11.69 1.93
C LEU A 14 -7.44 -10.30 1.92
N ALA A 15 -6.65 -9.98 0.90
CA ALA A 15 -6.03 -8.66 0.78
C ALA A 15 -7.09 -7.55 0.65
N GLN A 16 -8.14 -7.77 -0.14
CA GLN A 16 -9.26 -6.83 -0.29
C GLN A 16 -10.00 -6.65 1.05
N GLU A 17 -10.36 -7.73 1.73
CA GLU A 17 -11.06 -7.68 3.03
C GLU A 17 -10.28 -6.88 4.08
N VAL A 18 -8.95 -7.01 4.10
CA VAL A 18 -8.08 -6.23 4.98
C VAL A 18 -8.14 -4.74 4.65
N VAL A 19 -8.04 -4.37 3.38
CA VAL A 19 -8.11 -2.95 2.97
C VAL A 19 -9.49 -2.35 3.25
N ASP A 20 -10.56 -3.07 2.95
CA ASP A 20 -11.94 -2.62 3.22
C ASP A 20 -12.15 -2.41 4.72
N ARG A 21 -11.60 -3.31 5.55
CA ARG A 21 -11.67 -3.17 7.00
C ARG A 21 -10.88 -1.95 7.49
N MET A 22 -9.71 -1.66 6.91
CA MET A 22 -8.93 -0.48 7.24
C MET A 22 -9.69 0.81 6.88
N GLN A 23 -10.32 0.87 5.72
CA GLN A 23 -11.14 2.01 5.30
C GLN A 23 -12.33 2.23 6.25
N LYS A 24 -12.98 1.15 6.69
CA LYS A 24 -14.09 1.23 7.64
C LYS A 24 -13.68 1.71 9.03
N LEU A 25 -12.51 1.26 9.52
CA LEU A 25 -12.01 1.62 10.84
C LEU A 25 -11.39 3.02 10.89
N PHE A 26 -10.83 3.49 9.78
CA PHE A 26 -10.11 4.75 9.71
C PHE A 26 -10.57 5.61 8.52
N PRO A 27 -11.84 6.06 8.51
CA PRO A 27 -12.43 6.77 7.37
C PRO A 27 -11.73 8.10 7.05
N ASP A 28 -11.18 8.76 8.07
CA ASP A 28 -10.52 10.07 7.92
C ASP A 28 -9.06 9.98 7.46
N LEU A 29 -8.48 8.77 7.47
CA LEU A 29 -7.08 8.53 7.13
C LEU A 29 -6.87 8.17 5.65
N LYS A 30 -7.70 8.70 4.73
CA LYS A 30 -7.64 8.40 3.28
C LYS A 30 -6.22 8.52 2.69
N SER A 31 -5.43 9.50 3.10
CA SER A 31 -4.03 9.66 2.66
C SER A 31 -3.09 8.57 3.20
N SER A 32 -3.33 8.10 4.42
CA SER A 32 -2.58 7.01 5.08
C SER A 32 -2.88 5.63 4.51
N LEU A 33 -3.95 5.49 3.72
CA LEU A 33 -4.30 4.22 3.07
C LEU A 33 -3.66 4.05 1.69
N LEU A 34 -2.96 5.08 1.18
CA LEU A 34 -2.17 5.00 -0.05
C LEU A 34 -1.22 3.79 -0.09
N PRO A 35 -0.42 3.49 0.96
CA PRO A 35 0.41 2.28 0.99
C PRO A 35 -0.40 0.98 0.93
N ALA A 36 -1.57 0.94 1.57
CA ALA A 36 -2.45 -0.24 1.57
C ALA A 36 -3.02 -0.51 0.17
N SER A 37 -3.47 0.54 -0.53
CA SER A 37 -3.95 0.45 -1.92
C SER A 37 -2.84 0.03 -2.89
N ILE A 38 -1.61 0.53 -2.72
CA ILE A 38 -0.45 0.09 -3.51
C ILE A 38 -0.17 -1.40 -3.29
N LEU A 39 -0.20 -1.85 -2.04
CA LEU A 39 0.01 -3.26 -1.71
C LEU A 39 -1.10 -4.15 -2.28
N LEU A 40 -2.36 -3.72 -2.22
CA LEU A 40 -3.49 -4.42 -2.81
C LEU A 40 -3.36 -4.57 -4.34
N ALA A 41 -2.99 -3.50 -5.04
CA ALA A 41 -2.73 -3.56 -6.48
C ALA A 41 -1.62 -4.58 -6.82
N ASN A 42 -0.58 -4.67 -6.00
CA ASN A 42 0.49 -5.66 -6.18
C ASN A 42 0.00 -7.10 -5.93
N VAL A 43 -0.91 -7.30 -4.97
CA VAL A 43 -1.53 -8.62 -4.73
C VAL A 43 -2.34 -9.04 -5.95
N TYR A 44 -3.21 -8.16 -6.45
CA TYR A 44 -4.01 -8.42 -7.64
C TYR A 44 -3.14 -8.77 -8.85
N ALA A 45 -2.10 -7.98 -9.12
CA ALA A 45 -1.16 -8.26 -10.19
C ALA A 45 -0.46 -9.63 -10.02
N SER A 46 -0.01 -9.97 -8.81
CA SER A 46 0.65 -11.26 -8.54
C SER A 46 -0.28 -12.48 -8.62
N SER A 47 -1.59 -12.25 -8.51
CA SER A 47 -2.64 -13.26 -8.58
C SER A 47 -3.23 -13.39 -10.00
N GLY A 48 -2.79 -12.55 -10.96
CA GLY A 48 -3.27 -12.55 -12.34
C GLY A 48 -4.47 -11.65 -12.61
N ASP A 49 -4.99 -10.94 -11.61
CA ASP A 49 -6.13 -10.02 -11.73
C ASP A 49 -5.63 -8.62 -12.15
N ILE A 50 -5.24 -8.51 -13.43
CA ILE A 50 -4.58 -7.32 -13.98
C ILE A 50 -5.53 -6.12 -14.08
N GLU A 51 -6.82 -6.37 -14.33
CA GLU A 51 -7.84 -5.33 -14.45
C GLU A 51 -7.96 -4.56 -13.14
N LYS A 52 -8.21 -5.25 -12.01
CA LYS A 52 -8.30 -4.59 -10.70
C LYS A 52 -7.01 -3.92 -10.28
N ALA A 53 -5.87 -4.51 -10.61
CA ALA A 53 -4.58 -3.88 -10.35
C ALA A 53 -4.42 -2.56 -11.12
N THR A 54 -5.02 -2.46 -12.32
CA THR A 54 -5.01 -1.28 -13.16
C THR A 54 -6.00 -0.22 -12.65
N ASP A 55 -7.21 -0.63 -12.26
CA ASP A 55 -8.23 0.26 -11.69
C ASP A 55 -7.71 0.99 -10.46
N ILE A 56 -7.08 0.26 -9.53
CA ILE A 56 -6.48 0.88 -8.33
C ILE A 56 -5.40 1.89 -8.72
N LYS A 57 -4.55 1.59 -9.72
CA LYS A 57 -3.52 2.54 -10.16
C LYS A 57 -4.11 3.80 -10.77
N ILE A 58 -5.21 3.68 -11.52
CA ILE A 58 -5.94 4.82 -12.10
C ILE A 58 -6.51 5.69 -10.98
N GLU A 59 -7.15 5.09 -9.98
CA GLU A 59 -7.69 5.81 -8.83
C GLU A 59 -6.59 6.54 -8.04
N LEU A 60 -5.46 5.88 -7.79
CA LEU A 60 -4.32 6.48 -7.10
C LEU A 60 -3.72 7.67 -7.87
N ASN A 61 -3.67 7.60 -9.20
CA ASN A 61 -3.24 8.72 -10.03
C ASN A 61 -4.23 9.88 -9.99
N LYS A 62 -5.54 9.59 -10.03
CA LYS A 62 -6.60 10.61 -9.92
C LYS A 62 -6.59 11.31 -8.56
N SER A 63 -6.28 10.59 -7.48
CA SER A 63 -6.22 11.16 -6.13
C SER A 63 -4.94 11.95 -5.84
N GLY A 64 -4.06 12.15 -6.83
CA GLY A 64 -2.76 12.80 -6.65
C GLY A 64 -1.79 11.98 -5.77
N GLY A 65 -2.08 10.70 -5.56
CA GLY A 65 -1.30 9.77 -4.75
C GLY A 65 0.03 9.43 -5.40
N LYS A 66 0.98 10.36 -5.37
CA LYS A 66 2.36 10.08 -5.77
C LYS A 66 2.97 9.08 -4.79
N LYS A 67 3.56 8.00 -5.30
CA LYS A 67 4.34 7.06 -4.48
C LYS A 67 5.41 7.84 -3.73
N GLN A 68 5.26 8.00 -2.41
CA GLN A 68 6.39 8.42 -1.58
C GLN A 68 7.35 7.24 -1.47
N ILE A 69 8.60 7.48 -1.83
CA ILE A 69 9.65 6.47 -1.92
C ILE A 69 10.05 6.05 -0.49
N GLY A 70 10.09 4.73 -0.27
CA GLY A 70 10.88 4.08 0.79
C GLY A 70 10.61 4.53 2.22
N ILE A 71 9.36 4.42 2.70
CA ILE A 71 9.06 4.55 4.13
C ILE A 71 8.98 3.15 4.73
N THR A 72 9.91 2.82 5.63
CA THR A 72 9.77 1.67 6.53
C THR A 72 9.42 2.18 7.92
N MET A 73 8.35 1.62 8.50
CA MET A 73 7.91 1.92 9.86
C MET A 73 7.99 0.66 10.70
N THR A 74 8.68 0.74 11.84
CA THR A 74 8.78 -0.35 12.81
C THR A 74 8.38 0.20 14.18
N ASP A 75 7.47 -0.50 14.86
CA ASP A 75 7.13 -0.20 16.25
C ASP A 75 8.04 -1.04 17.17
N ILE A 76 8.73 -0.38 18.10
CA ILE A 76 9.54 -1.02 19.13
C ILE A 76 9.16 -0.37 20.46
N ASP A 77 8.62 -1.16 21.39
CA ASP A 77 8.20 -0.75 22.73
C ASP A 77 7.25 0.48 22.75
N GLY A 78 6.31 0.54 21.81
CA GLY A 78 5.35 1.64 21.70
C GLY A 78 5.94 2.92 21.13
N LYS A 79 7.18 2.87 20.63
CA LYS A 79 7.81 3.95 19.87
C LYS A 79 7.88 3.61 18.40
N LEU A 80 7.38 4.54 17.60
CA LEU A 80 7.32 4.43 16.15
C LEU A 80 8.62 4.92 15.52
N TRP A 81 9.36 3.99 14.91
CA TRP A 81 10.58 4.28 14.17
C TRP A 81 10.27 4.35 12.69
N VAL A 82 10.51 5.51 12.09
CA VAL A 82 10.25 5.78 10.68
C VAL A 82 11.58 6.02 9.98
N ASN A 83 11.94 5.18 9.01
CA ASN A 83 13.07 5.42 8.13
C ASN A 83 12.55 5.90 6.77
N LEU A 84 12.97 7.09 6.37
CA LEU A 84 12.68 7.70 5.09
C LEU A 84 13.93 7.60 4.21
N GLN A 85 13.99 6.61 3.31
CA GLN A 85 15.02 6.59 2.28
C GLN A 85 14.71 7.65 1.22
N LYS A 86 15.23 8.86 1.42
CA LYS A 86 15.36 9.86 0.35
C LYS A 86 16.49 9.42 -0.59
N TYR A 87 16.14 8.90 -1.76
CA TYR A 87 17.09 8.90 -2.87
C TYR A 87 17.25 10.34 -3.35
N PHE A 88 18.32 11.00 -2.89
CA PHE A 88 18.92 12.09 -3.66
C PHE A 88 19.51 11.47 -4.93
N ASN A 89 18.78 11.50 -6.04
CA ASN A 89 19.47 11.49 -7.33
C ASN A 89 20.08 12.88 -7.50
N GLN A 90 21.35 13.00 -7.09
CA GLN A 90 22.29 13.87 -7.75
C GLN A 90 22.47 13.34 -9.18
N ASN A 91 22.20 14.19 -10.18
CA ASN A 91 23.04 14.45 -11.35
C ASN A 91 22.21 15.05 -12.49
N ILE A 92 22.52 16.32 -12.77
CA ILE A 92 22.61 17.04 -14.07
C ILE A 92 21.39 16.96 -15.00
#